data_AF-A0AAJ1W0T6-F1
#
_entry.id   AF-A0AAJ1W0T6-F1
#
_cell.length_a   1.000
_cell.length_b   1.000
_cell.length_c   1.000
_cell.angle_alpha   90.00
_cell.angle_beta   90.00
_cell.angle_gamma   90.00
#
_symmetry.space_group_name_H-M   'P 1'
#
loop_
_entity.id
_entity.type
_entity.pdbx_description
1 polymer ?
#
loop_
_entity_poly.entity_id
_entity_poly.type
_entity_poly.pdbx_seq_one_letter_code
_entity_poly.pdbx_strand_id
1 'polypeptide(L)'
;CSQCGYVAAENMIDPGAEWINHSGGDDRSRVGAPTTLTLSDKGLSTEIRRSDLTAGAAKRHGMTGKGLREWRRRQRIDQRSKTRDSRSRNLSKAMQFIRDRGDLPSQIEQEAASLYRHSVERGLVTGRSIRGVSAACVYIAAREAKIPRRIEDVAAAFDMIKPVEEKELKRTIRLVARMLGTHHITGPDEYFEKFHSDLGLPPHVLGEVRDLWDTVKDDLSWQGKKPSGIAGVIIYKASQNSSSPRTQSEVCRVSGISEVTLRGLLKILNQLTAE
;
A
#
# COMPACT_ATOMS: atom_id res chain seq x y z
N CYS A 1 39.45 20.20 8.66
CA CYS A 1 40.39 19.42 7.82
C CYS A 1 41.23 18.55 8.75
N SER A 2 41.19 17.23 8.60
CA SER A 2 41.94 16.31 9.47
C SER A 2 43.46 16.37 9.27
N GLN A 3 43.95 16.84 8.12
CA GLN A 3 45.38 16.97 7.83
C GLN A 3 46.01 18.28 8.34
N CYS A 4 45.30 19.42 8.27
CA CYS A 4 45.89 20.73 8.59
C CYS A 4 45.14 21.50 9.70
N GLY A 5 44.09 20.93 10.29
CA GLY A 5 43.31 21.56 11.36
C GLY A 5 42.40 22.70 10.91
N TYR A 6 42.38 23.08 9.62
CA TYR A 6 41.52 24.15 9.10
C TYR A 6 40.03 23.84 9.33
N VAL A 7 39.33 24.68 10.07
CA VAL A 7 37.88 24.56 10.27
C VAL A 7 37.15 25.33 9.17
N ALA A 8 36.47 24.61 8.29
CA ALA A 8 35.80 25.21 7.13
C ALA A 8 34.42 25.82 7.47
N ALA A 9 33.78 25.32 8.52
CA ALA A 9 32.50 25.82 9.02
C ALA A 9 32.39 25.50 10.52
N GLU A 10 31.96 26.48 11.31
CA GLU A 10 31.64 26.36 12.73
C GLU A 10 30.16 26.74 12.94
N ASN A 11 29.57 26.30 14.06
CA ASN A 11 28.18 26.59 14.41
C ASN A 11 27.14 26.19 13.35
N MET A 12 27.36 25.06 12.69
CA MET A 12 26.40 24.53 11.74
C MET A 12 25.12 24.12 12.47
N ILE A 13 24.00 24.71 12.07
CA ILE A 13 22.68 24.39 12.60
C ILE A 13 22.34 22.97 12.15
N ASP A 14 22.07 22.07 13.09
CA ASP A 14 21.55 20.74 12.78
C ASP A 14 20.07 20.86 12.35
N PRO A 15 19.71 20.50 11.11
CA PRO A 15 18.31 20.48 10.66
C PRO A 15 17.53 19.27 11.22
N GLY A 16 18.18 18.38 11.97
CA GLY A 16 17.56 17.25 12.65
C GLY A 16 16.52 17.66 13.71
N ALA A 17 15.72 16.70 14.15
CA ALA A 17 14.75 16.93 15.21
C ALA A 17 15.48 17.24 16.53
N GLU A 18 15.11 18.34 17.20
CA GLU A 18 15.61 18.63 18.55
C GLU A 18 14.98 17.64 19.54
N TRP A 19 15.77 16.67 20.00
CA TRP A 19 15.40 15.65 20.99
C TRP A 19 15.54 16.11 22.44
N ILE A 20 15.43 17.42 22.70
CA ILE A 20 15.56 18.00 24.04
C ILE A 20 14.23 18.62 24.47
N ASN A 21 13.40 17.82 25.11
CA ASN A 21 12.22 18.26 25.83
C ASN A 21 12.52 18.30 27.34
N HIS A 22 12.51 19.49 27.93
CA HIS A 22 12.76 19.67 29.36
C HIS A 22 11.54 19.35 30.25
N SER A 23 10.39 18.98 29.67
CA SER A 23 9.14 18.78 30.41
C SER A 23 8.99 17.41 31.09
N GLY A 24 10.00 16.54 31.06
CA GLY A 24 9.97 15.24 31.75
C GLY A 24 8.92 14.26 31.23
N GLY A 25 8.34 14.53 30.05
CA GLY A 25 7.44 13.63 29.35
C GLY A 25 8.16 12.45 28.70
N ASP A 26 7.38 11.43 28.32
CA ASP A 26 7.87 10.23 27.64
C ASP A 26 8.43 10.57 26.23
N ASP A 27 7.89 11.63 25.61
CA ASP A 27 8.38 12.19 24.36
C ASP A 27 9.45 13.25 24.62
N ARG A 28 10.68 12.95 24.17
CA ARG A 28 11.84 13.82 24.30
C ARG A 28 11.94 14.85 23.17
N SER A 29 11.09 14.79 22.15
CA SER A 29 11.11 15.77 21.07
C SER A 29 10.53 17.12 21.54
N ARG A 30 11.19 18.21 21.16
CA ARG A 30 10.69 19.58 21.39
C ARG A 30 9.56 19.94 20.41
N VAL A 31 9.56 19.28 19.25
CA VAL A 31 8.62 19.48 18.15
C VAL A 31 7.52 18.43 18.19
N GLY A 32 6.35 18.73 17.60
CA GLY A 32 5.28 17.75 17.47
C GLY A 32 5.60 16.63 16.47
N ALA A 33 4.61 15.78 16.21
CA ALA A 33 4.72 14.69 15.25
C ALA A 33 5.13 15.19 13.84
N PRO A 34 5.89 14.38 13.07
CA PRO A 34 6.30 14.74 11.71
C PRO A 34 5.07 14.92 10.81
N THR A 35 5.20 15.77 9.79
CA THR A 35 4.14 15.94 8.81
C THR A 35 3.93 14.67 8.01
N THR A 36 2.68 14.25 7.83
CA THR A 36 2.35 13.00 7.12
C THR A 36 1.39 13.25 5.97
N LEU A 37 1.66 12.66 4.81
CA LEU A 37 0.77 12.83 3.66
C LEU A 37 -0.58 12.12 3.83
N THR A 38 -0.66 11.18 4.78
CA THR A 38 -1.88 10.45 5.12
C THR A 38 -2.86 11.27 5.95
N LEU A 39 -2.56 12.50 6.36
CA LEU A 39 -3.51 13.43 6.98
C LEU A 39 -3.93 14.51 5.98
N SER A 40 -5.17 14.96 6.00
CA SER A 40 -5.67 15.91 4.99
C SER A 40 -4.94 17.25 4.99
N ASP A 41 -4.54 17.70 6.17
CA ASP A 41 -3.79 18.93 6.45
C ASP A 41 -2.29 18.69 6.69
N LYS A 42 -1.80 17.49 6.36
CA LYS A 42 -0.43 17.05 6.61
C LYS A 42 0.00 17.03 8.08
N GLY A 43 -0.93 17.04 9.03
CA GLY A 43 -0.63 17.02 10.47
C GLY A 43 -0.44 18.41 11.10
N LEU A 44 -0.88 19.48 10.42
CA LEU A 44 -0.79 20.84 10.94
C LEU A 44 -1.83 21.15 12.03
N SER A 45 -2.99 20.51 12.01
CA SER A 45 -4.03 20.73 13.01
C SER A 45 -3.98 19.70 14.14
N THR A 46 -4.23 20.18 15.35
CA THR A 46 -4.38 19.34 16.55
C THR A 46 -5.80 18.78 16.64
N GLU A 47 -5.99 17.51 16.98
CA GLU A 47 -7.32 16.92 17.15
C GLU A 47 -7.66 16.65 18.62
N ILE A 48 -8.87 17.06 19.03
CA ILE A 48 -9.46 16.60 20.30
C ILE A 48 -10.04 15.20 20.07
N ARG A 49 -9.36 14.15 20.53
CA ARG A 49 -9.79 12.76 20.30
C ARG A 49 -11.05 12.40 21.09
N ARG A 50 -11.93 11.59 20.49
CA ARG A 50 -13.17 11.08 21.14
C ARG A 50 -12.87 10.12 22.28
N SER A 51 -11.77 9.37 22.19
CA SER A 51 -11.30 8.44 23.23
C SER A 51 -11.15 9.12 24.58
N ASP A 52 -10.66 10.36 24.57
CA ASP A 52 -10.31 11.12 25.77
C ASP A 52 -11.56 11.73 26.44
N LEU A 53 -12.68 11.77 25.70
CA LEU A 53 -13.99 12.26 26.11
C LEU A 53 -14.98 11.13 26.46
N THR A 54 -14.46 9.91 26.64
CA THR A 54 -15.21 8.82 27.28
C THR A 54 -15.30 9.08 28.78
N ALA A 55 -16.35 8.57 29.44
CA ALA A 55 -16.55 8.85 30.88
C ALA A 55 -15.34 8.41 31.74
N GLY A 56 -14.74 7.27 31.41
CA GLY A 56 -13.54 6.76 32.08
C GLY A 56 -12.28 7.60 31.82
N ALA A 57 -12.02 7.97 30.56
CA ALA A 57 -10.86 8.81 30.23
C ALA A 57 -11.01 10.23 30.80
N ALA A 58 -12.19 10.83 30.70
CA ALA A 58 -12.48 12.14 31.26
C ALA A 58 -12.22 12.20 32.77
N LYS A 59 -12.56 11.14 33.51
CA LYS A 59 -12.26 11.04 34.95
C LYS A 59 -10.75 10.97 35.22
N ARG A 60 -9.98 10.24 34.41
CA ARG A 60 -8.50 10.22 34.49
C ARG A 60 -7.89 11.59 34.25
N HIS A 61 -8.49 12.38 33.37
CA HIS A 61 -8.09 13.77 33.10
C HIS A 61 -8.64 14.79 34.12
N GLY A 62 -9.25 14.33 35.22
CA GLY A 62 -9.81 15.21 36.26
C GLY A 62 -11.02 16.04 35.80
N MET A 63 -11.67 15.66 34.70
CA MET A 63 -12.80 16.41 34.15
C MET A 63 -14.08 16.14 34.94
N THR A 64 -14.75 17.23 35.34
CA THR A 64 -16.13 17.15 35.86
C THR A 64 -17.14 16.85 34.74
N GLY A 65 -18.33 16.37 35.09
CA GLY A 65 -19.38 16.10 34.10
C GLY A 65 -19.79 17.33 33.26
N LYS A 66 -19.71 18.54 33.84
CA LYS A 66 -19.91 19.80 33.12
C LYS A 66 -18.77 20.07 32.14
N GLY A 67 -17.53 19.91 32.58
CA GLY A 67 -16.34 20.04 31.73
C GLY A 67 -16.36 19.06 30.55
N LEU A 68 -16.76 17.82 30.79
CA LEU A 68 -16.90 16.81 29.72
C LEU A 68 -17.90 17.23 28.63
N ARG A 69 -19.06 17.76 29.01
CA ARG A 69 -20.06 18.26 28.05
C ARG A 69 -19.51 19.43 27.24
N GLU A 70 -18.76 20.32 27.88
CA GLU A 70 -18.11 21.44 27.20
C GLU A 70 -17.03 20.98 26.22
N TRP A 71 -16.16 20.06 26.62
CA TRP A 71 -15.13 19.50 25.74
C TRP A 71 -15.72 18.73 24.57
N ARG A 72 -16.83 18.00 24.76
CA ARG A 72 -17.59 17.39 23.64
C ARG A 72 -18.18 18.43 22.69
N ARG A 73 -18.55 19.62 23.18
CA ARG A 73 -18.97 20.74 22.33
C ARG A 73 -17.78 21.29 21.55
N ARG A 74 -16.65 21.55 22.21
CA ARG A 74 -15.41 22.04 21.58
C ARG A 74 -14.91 21.08 20.49
N GLN A 75 -14.89 19.78 20.77
CA GLN A 75 -14.56 18.75 19.79
C GLN A 75 -15.43 18.80 18.55
N ARG A 76 -16.76 18.96 18.70
CA ARG A 76 -17.66 19.07 17.55
C ARG A 76 -17.38 20.32 16.72
N ILE A 77 -17.04 21.43 17.37
CA ILE A 77 -16.68 22.69 16.69
C ILE A 77 -15.35 22.51 15.93
N ASP A 78 -14.35 21.89 16.56
CA ASP A 78 -13.04 21.59 15.96
C ASP A 78 -13.17 20.66 14.74
N GLN A 79 -13.93 19.56 14.86
CA GLN A 79 -14.19 18.69 13.72
C GLN A 79 -14.93 19.42 12.59
N ARG A 80 -15.88 20.30 12.92
CA ARG A 80 -16.62 21.09 11.92
C ARG A 80 -15.74 22.13 11.21
N SER A 81 -14.79 22.76 11.90
CA SER A 81 -13.92 23.77 11.28
C SER A 81 -13.01 23.14 10.22
N LYS A 82 -12.49 21.94 10.48
CA LYS A 82 -11.63 21.17 9.56
C LYS A 82 -12.38 20.60 8.36
N THR A 83 -13.66 20.31 8.53
CA THR A 83 -14.52 19.66 7.53
C THR A 83 -15.50 20.62 6.84
N ARG A 84 -15.32 21.94 7.01
CA ARG A 84 -16.24 22.93 6.44
C ARG A 84 -16.26 22.90 4.91
N ASP A 85 -15.07 22.76 4.32
CA ASP A 85 -14.92 22.68 2.88
C ASP A 85 -15.24 21.27 2.35
N SER A 86 -15.87 21.18 1.18
CA SER A 86 -16.19 19.90 0.55
C SER A 86 -14.92 19.18 0.08
N ARG A 87 -13.92 19.93 -0.41
CA ARG A 87 -12.63 19.36 -0.83
C ARG A 87 -11.86 18.80 0.36
N SER A 88 -11.80 19.52 1.49
CA SER A 88 -11.15 19.02 2.71
C SER A 88 -11.84 17.77 3.28
N ARG A 89 -13.17 17.72 3.29
CA ARG A 89 -13.93 16.51 3.68
C ARG A 89 -13.62 15.31 2.80
N ASN A 90 -13.61 15.51 1.48
CA ASN A 90 -13.36 14.43 0.54
C ASN A 90 -11.93 13.91 0.68
N LEU A 91 -10.97 14.81 0.87
CA LEU A 91 -9.58 14.46 1.13
C LEU A 91 -9.43 13.67 2.44
N SER A 92 -10.05 14.12 3.54
CA SER A 92 -10.01 13.40 4.81
C SER A 92 -10.59 11.98 4.69
N LYS A 93 -11.70 11.81 3.97
CA LYS A 93 -12.29 10.49 3.71
C LYS A 93 -11.37 9.60 2.86
N ALA A 94 -10.76 10.14 1.82
CA ALA A 94 -9.84 9.39 0.96
C ALA A 94 -8.62 8.90 1.75
N MET A 95 -8.02 9.79 2.54
CA MET A 95 -6.90 9.46 3.40
C MET A 95 -7.26 8.40 4.43
N GLN A 96 -8.47 8.46 4.99
CA GLN A 96 -8.99 7.41 5.87
C GLN A 96 -9.09 6.07 5.15
N PHE A 97 -9.66 6.02 3.93
CA PHE A 97 -9.71 4.77 3.17
C PHE A 97 -8.34 4.18 2.88
N ILE A 98 -7.34 5.02 2.57
CA ILE A 98 -5.97 4.57 2.31
C ILE A 98 -5.37 3.90 3.55
N ARG A 99 -5.52 4.49 4.74
CA ARG A 99 -5.00 3.92 5.99
C ARG A 99 -5.78 2.70 6.47
N ASP A 100 -7.11 2.78 6.46
CA ASP A 100 -7.96 1.76 7.08
C ASP A 100 -8.10 0.51 6.20
N ARG A 101 -7.95 0.64 4.87
CA ARG A 101 -8.24 -0.42 3.89
C ARG A 101 -7.08 -0.71 2.92
N GLY A 102 -5.99 0.05 3.00
CA GLY A 102 -4.86 -0.10 2.09
C GLY A 102 -4.07 -1.38 2.29
N ASP A 103 -3.92 -1.83 3.54
CA ASP A 103 -3.03 -2.94 3.95
C ASP A 103 -1.63 -2.80 3.33
N LEU A 104 -1.01 -1.64 3.58
CA LEU A 104 0.32 -1.28 3.08
C LEU A 104 1.21 -0.80 4.23
N PRO A 105 2.54 -0.96 4.12
CA PRO A 105 3.49 -0.29 5.01
C PRO A 105 3.31 1.23 4.98
N SER A 106 3.59 1.89 6.11
CA SER A 106 3.38 3.34 6.29
C SER A 106 4.07 4.22 5.24
N GLN A 107 5.21 3.78 4.70
CA GLN A 107 5.90 4.47 3.61
C GLN A 107 5.07 4.46 2.32
N ILE A 108 4.55 3.29 1.94
CA ILE A 108 3.75 3.10 0.72
C ILE A 108 2.36 3.73 0.88
N GLU A 109 1.80 3.76 2.10
CA GLU A 109 0.59 4.54 2.38
C GLU A 109 0.78 6.04 2.09
N GLN A 110 1.96 6.59 2.40
CA GLN A 110 2.27 7.99 2.08
C GLN A 110 2.39 8.21 0.56
N GLU A 111 2.94 7.25 -0.18
CA GLU A 111 2.97 7.28 -1.64
C GLU A 111 1.55 7.23 -2.22
N ALA A 112 0.69 6.33 -1.73
CA ALA A 112 -0.71 6.25 -2.13
C ALA A 112 -1.45 7.57 -1.85
N ALA A 113 -1.20 8.18 -0.68
CA ALA A 113 -1.74 9.48 -0.33
C ALA A 113 -1.23 10.61 -1.25
N SER A 114 0.05 10.55 -1.64
CA SER A 114 0.65 11.45 -2.62
C SER A 114 -0.04 11.31 -3.99
N LEU A 115 -0.19 10.10 -4.51
CA LEU A 115 -0.88 9.83 -5.78
C LEU A 115 -2.32 10.33 -5.78
N TYR A 116 -3.04 10.18 -4.66
CA TYR A 116 -4.39 10.69 -4.52
C TYR A 116 -4.44 12.23 -4.60
N ARG A 117 -3.51 12.93 -3.94
CA ARG A 117 -3.45 14.40 -3.99
C ARG A 117 -3.15 14.91 -5.40
N HIS A 118 -2.18 14.31 -6.08
CA HIS A 118 -1.90 14.62 -7.49
C HIS A 118 -3.13 14.34 -8.37
N SER A 119 -3.90 13.30 -8.07
CA SER A 119 -5.17 13.01 -8.76
C SER A 119 -6.24 14.09 -8.51
N VAL A 120 -6.31 14.66 -7.31
CA VAL A 120 -7.19 15.78 -6.98
C VAL A 120 -6.78 17.04 -7.74
N GLU A 121 -5.49 17.37 -7.76
CA GLU A 121 -4.95 18.56 -8.45
C GLU A 121 -5.23 18.52 -9.96
N ARG A 122 -5.18 17.33 -10.56
CA ARG A 122 -5.52 17.11 -11.98
C ARG A 122 -7.01 16.93 -12.26
N GLY A 123 -7.88 17.11 -11.26
CA GLY A 123 -9.33 17.01 -11.43
C GLY A 123 -9.85 15.59 -11.71
N LEU A 124 -9.09 14.52 -11.41
CA LEU A 124 -9.52 13.14 -11.70
C LEU A 124 -10.63 12.65 -10.75
N VAL A 125 -10.78 13.28 -9.59
CA VAL A 125 -11.75 12.88 -8.56
C VAL A 125 -13.16 13.40 -8.86
N THR A 126 -13.30 14.49 -9.61
CA THR A 126 -14.61 15.09 -9.88
C THR A 126 -15.47 14.16 -10.73
N GLY A 127 -16.68 13.85 -10.26
CA GLY A 127 -17.61 12.92 -10.92
C GLY A 127 -17.31 11.43 -10.70
N ARG A 128 -16.39 11.09 -9.77
CA ARG A 128 -16.04 9.70 -9.45
C ARG A 128 -16.20 9.40 -7.97
N SER A 129 -16.33 8.11 -7.67
CA SER A 129 -16.30 7.62 -6.29
C SER A 129 -14.94 7.88 -5.65
N ILE A 130 -14.92 8.63 -4.54
CA ILE A 130 -13.71 8.87 -3.73
C ILE A 130 -13.04 7.55 -3.34
N ARG A 131 -13.87 6.57 -2.95
CA ARG A 131 -13.46 5.21 -2.61
C ARG A 131 -12.77 4.51 -3.78
N GLY A 132 -13.35 4.61 -4.99
CA GLY A 132 -12.77 4.01 -6.20
C GLY A 132 -11.43 4.63 -6.60
N VAL A 133 -11.29 5.96 -6.47
CA VAL A 133 -10.01 6.64 -6.74
C VAL A 133 -8.97 6.31 -5.66
N SER A 134 -9.39 6.22 -4.39
CA SER A 134 -8.49 5.83 -3.29
C SER A 134 -7.97 4.41 -3.48
N ALA A 135 -8.84 3.45 -3.81
CA ALA A 135 -8.47 2.07 -4.13
C ALA A 135 -7.51 1.99 -5.33
N ALA A 136 -7.73 2.81 -6.37
CA ALA A 136 -6.83 2.88 -7.51
C ALA A 136 -5.43 3.41 -7.12
N CYS A 137 -5.36 4.43 -6.25
CA CYS A 137 -4.08 4.96 -5.77
C CYS A 137 -3.33 3.94 -4.91
N VAL A 138 -4.02 3.21 -4.04
CA VAL A 138 -3.43 2.10 -3.25
C VAL A 138 -2.87 1.02 -4.16
N TYR A 139 -3.65 0.58 -5.16
CA TYR A 139 -3.18 -0.42 -6.12
C TYR A 139 -1.95 0.05 -6.89
N ILE A 140 -1.92 1.30 -7.35
CA ILE A 140 -0.79 1.85 -8.10
C ILE A 140 0.44 2.00 -7.19
N ALA A 141 0.29 2.49 -5.97
CA ALA A 141 1.41 2.58 -5.02
C ALA A 141 1.99 1.20 -4.71
N ALA A 142 1.14 0.21 -4.44
CA ALA A 142 1.59 -1.17 -4.23
C ALA A 142 2.35 -1.72 -5.46
N ARG A 143 1.85 -1.41 -6.66
CA ARG A 143 2.46 -1.84 -7.92
C ARG A 143 3.83 -1.18 -8.15
N GLU A 144 3.96 0.12 -7.94
CA GLU A 144 5.24 0.83 -8.07
C GLU A 144 6.26 0.35 -7.02
N ALA A 145 5.79 -0.02 -5.82
CA ALA A 145 6.61 -0.64 -4.79
C ALA A 145 6.91 -2.13 -5.01
N LYS A 146 6.54 -2.70 -6.17
CA LYS A 146 6.72 -4.12 -6.53
C LYS A 146 6.06 -5.11 -5.55
N ILE A 147 4.95 -4.70 -4.93
CA ILE A 147 4.14 -5.56 -4.06
C ILE A 147 2.93 -6.06 -4.86
N PRO A 148 2.92 -7.32 -5.31
CA PRO A 148 1.84 -7.85 -6.14
C PRO A 148 0.51 -7.97 -5.36
N ARG A 149 -0.44 -7.10 -5.69
CA ARG A 149 -1.84 -7.22 -5.25
C ARG A 149 -2.73 -7.55 -6.43
N ARG A 150 -3.72 -8.43 -6.23
CA ARG A 150 -4.75 -8.66 -7.27
C ARG A 150 -5.76 -7.51 -7.19
N ILE A 151 -6.31 -7.13 -8.33
CA ILE A 151 -7.30 -6.04 -8.38
C ILE A 151 -8.55 -6.46 -7.60
N GLU A 152 -8.88 -7.75 -7.65
CA GLU A 152 -9.98 -8.38 -6.93
C GLU A 152 -9.79 -8.30 -5.40
N ASP A 153 -8.56 -8.52 -4.90
CA ASP A 153 -8.25 -8.41 -3.47
C ASP A 153 -8.42 -6.96 -2.99
N VAL A 154 -7.95 -5.97 -3.77
CA VAL A 154 -8.12 -4.54 -3.44
C VAL A 154 -9.59 -4.12 -3.54
N ALA A 155 -10.33 -4.62 -4.54
CA ALA A 155 -11.76 -4.37 -4.66
C ALA A 155 -12.51 -4.87 -3.42
N ALA A 156 -12.20 -6.09 -2.95
CA ALA A 156 -12.79 -6.65 -1.74
C ALA A 156 -12.46 -5.80 -0.49
N ALA A 157 -11.19 -5.40 -0.30
CA ALA A 157 -10.78 -4.56 0.82
C ALA A 157 -11.51 -3.20 0.85
N PHE A 158 -11.89 -2.67 -0.31
CA PHE A 158 -12.62 -1.41 -0.45
C PHE A 158 -14.15 -1.58 -0.55
N ASP A 159 -14.72 -2.73 -0.19
CA ASP A 159 -16.15 -3.04 -0.31
C ASP A 159 -16.71 -2.82 -1.73
N MET A 160 -15.91 -3.06 -2.77
CA MET A 160 -16.27 -2.95 -4.19
C MET A 160 -16.59 -4.34 -4.78
N ILE A 161 -17.51 -5.06 -4.14
CA ILE A 161 -17.79 -6.48 -4.44
C ILE A 161 -18.64 -6.64 -5.71
N LYS A 162 -19.38 -5.60 -6.11
CA LYS A 162 -20.24 -5.70 -7.29
C LYS A 162 -19.41 -5.72 -8.57
N PRO A 163 -19.74 -6.56 -9.57
CA PRO A 163 -18.99 -6.63 -10.83
C PRO A 163 -18.86 -5.28 -11.56
N VAL A 164 -19.88 -4.42 -11.43
CA VAL A 164 -19.88 -3.07 -12.01
C VAL A 164 -18.81 -2.19 -11.37
N GLU A 165 -18.66 -2.27 -10.04
CA GLU A 165 -17.69 -1.49 -9.27
C GLU A 165 -16.27 -1.99 -9.56
N GLU A 166 -16.05 -3.30 -9.64
CA GLU A 166 -14.75 -3.87 -10.01
C GLU A 166 -14.31 -3.43 -11.42
N LYS A 167 -15.25 -3.41 -12.38
CA LYS A 167 -14.99 -2.88 -13.73
C LYS A 167 -14.66 -1.39 -13.70
N GLU A 168 -15.34 -0.61 -12.86
CA GLU A 168 -15.04 0.80 -12.65
C GLU A 168 -13.65 1.01 -12.03
N LEU A 169 -13.25 0.17 -11.08
CA LEU A 169 -11.92 0.18 -10.48
C LEU A 169 -10.84 -0.08 -11.53
N LYS A 170 -10.99 -1.14 -12.35
CA LYS A 170 -10.10 -1.45 -13.48
C LYS A 170 -9.98 -0.30 -14.48
N ARG A 171 -11.06 0.46 -14.71
CA ARG A 171 -11.04 1.67 -15.56
C ARG A 171 -10.32 2.83 -14.87
N THR A 172 -10.54 3.01 -13.58
CA THR A 172 -9.95 4.09 -12.79
C THR A 172 -8.45 3.90 -12.62
N ILE A 173 -7.98 2.68 -12.32
CA ILE A 173 -6.55 2.32 -12.27
C ILE A 173 -5.85 2.71 -13.57
N ARG A 174 -6.39 2.29 -14.72
CA ARG A 174 -5.80 2.62 -16.03
C ARG A 174 -5.72 4.11 -16.30
N LEU A 175 -6.74 4.87 -15.87
CA LEU A 175 -6.72 6.31 -16.07
C LEU A 175 -5.72 7.01 -15.16
N VAL A 176 -5.74 6.70 -13.86
CA VAL A 176 -4.83 7.30 -12.88
C VAL A 176 -3.39 6.99 -13.29
N ALA A 177 -3.11 5.74 -13.68
CA ALA A 177 -1.78 5.35 -14.13
C ALA A 177 -1.31 6.12 -15.37
N ARG A 178 -2.17 6.24 -16.39
CA ARG A 178 -1.84 7.01 -17.61
C ARG A 178 -1.62 8.49 -17.33
N MET A 179 -2.44 9.08 -16.47
CA MET A 179 -2.37 10.50 -16.16
C MET A 179 -1.14 10.81 -15.31
N LEU A 180 -0.86 10.03 -14.28
CA LEU A 180 0.26 10.25 -13.38
C LEU A 180 1.60 9.76 -13.94
N GLY A 181 1.60 9.06 -15.08
CA GLY A 181 2.83 8.56 -15.71
C GLY A 181 3.46 7.41 -14.94
N THR A 182 2.66 6.61 -14.23
CA THR A 182 3.15 5.42 -13.52
C THR A 182 3.22 4.27 -14.52
N HIS A 183 4.43 3.86 -14.89
CA HIS A 183 4.68 2.95 -16.00
C HIS A 183 5.20 1.57 -15.56
N HIS A 184 5.22 1.25 -14.26
CA HIS A 184 5.73 -0.05 -13.83
C HIS A 184 4.97 -1.21 -14.48
N ILE A 185 5.70 -2.10 -15.14
CA ILE A 185 5.16 -3.33 -15.74
C ILE A 185 5.49 -4.47 -14.78
N THR A 186 4.45 -5.17 -14.33
CA THR A 186 4.58 -6.23 -13.34
C THR A 186 5.18 -7.47 -14.00
N GLY A 187 6.32 -7.92 -13.49
CA GLY A 187 6.98 -9.15 -13.92
C GLY A 187 6.46 -10.40 -13.19
N PRO A 188 6.74 -11.61 -13.68
CA PRO A 188 6.45 -12.86 -12.97
C PRO A 188 7.23 -13.00 -11.65
N ASP A 189 8.44 -12.45 -11.62
CA ASP A 189 9.36 -12.45 -10.48
C ASP A 189 8.77 -11.83 -9.21
N GLU A 190 8.00 -10.75 -9.38
CA GLU A 190 7.33 -10.07 -8.27
C GLU A 190 6.33 -10.96 -7.53
N TYR A 191 5.79 -12.01 -8.17
CA TYR A 191 4.80 -12.91 -7.56
C TYR A 191 5.40 -14.06 -6.77
N PHE A 192 6.71 -14.33 -6.91
CA PHE A 192 7.32 -15.56 -6.39
C PHE A 192 7.24 -15.64 -4.86
N GLU A 193 7.63 -14.60 -4.13
CA GLU A 193 7.59 -14.65 -2.66
C GLU A 193 6.17 -14.81 -2.11
N LYS A 194 5.22 -14.10 -2.72
CA LYS A 194 3.81 -14.16 -2.31
C LYS A 194 3.23 -15.55 -2.54
N PHE A 195 3.40 -16.10 -3.74
CA PHE A 195 2.84 -17.41 -4.07
C PHE A 195 3.52 -18.54 -3.30
N HIS A 196 4.84 -18.43 -3.06
CA HIS A 196 5.57 -19.34 -2.19
C HIS A 196 5.00 -19.35 -0.76
N SER A 197 4.74 -18.16 -0.21
CA SER A 197 4.13 -18.00 1.13
C SER A 197 2.70 -18.52 1.18
N ASP A 198 1.86 -18.18 0.20
CA ASP A 198 0.44 -18.59 0.11
C ASP A 198 0.29 -20.12 -0.05
N LEU A 199 1.27 -20.79 -0.67
CA LEU A 199 1.31 -22.26 -0.84
C LEU A 199 2.02 -22.99 0.31
N GLY A 200 2.60 -22.25 1.27
CA GLY A 200 3.34 -22.82 2.40
C GLY A 200 4.45 -23.77 1.96
N LEU A 201 5.25 -23.35 0.97
CA LEU A 201 6.34 -24.15 0.44
C LEU A 201 7.62 -24.00 1.30
N PRO A 202 8.50 -25.02 1.34
CA PRO A 202 9.78 -24.90 2.01
C PRO A 202 10.70 -23.81 1.38
N PRO A 203 11.59 -23.16 2.14
CA PRO A 203 12.44 -22.08 1.62
C PRO A 203 13.34 -22.46 0.44
N HIS A 204 13.82 -23.71 0.36
CA HIS A 204 14.69 -24.15 -0.74
C HIS A 204 14.00 -24.07 -2.12
N VAL A 205 12.67 -24.28 -2.16
CA VAL A 205 11.89 -24.22 -3.40
C VAL A 205 11.91 -22.82 -4.01
N LEU A 206 12.04 -21.76 -3.19
CA LEU A 206 12.13 -20.39 -3.71
C LEU A 206 13.45 -20.16 -4.48
N GLY A 207 14.54 -20.82 -4.08
CA GLY A 207 15.80 -20.83 -4.83
C GLY A 207 15.62 -21.48 -6.19
N GLU A 208 15.07 -22.71 -6.20
CA GLU A 208 14.80 -23.44 -7.45
C GLU A 208 13.87 -22.69 -8.40
N VAL A 209 12.87 -21.97 -7.88
CA VAL A 209 11.97 -21.12 -8.67
C VAL A 209 12.74 -20.00 -9.37
N ARG A 210 13.67 -19.35 -8.68
CA ARG A 210 14.48 -18.26 -9.24
C ARG A 210 15.47 -18.78 -10.26
N ASP A 211 16.14 -19.89 -9.96
CA ASP A 211 17.07 -20.54 -10.89
C ASP A 211 16.35 -20.98 -12.17
N LEU A 212 15.16 -21.59 -12.04
CA LEU A 212 14.32 -21.98 -13.16
C LEU A 212 13.79 -20.79 -13.95
N TRP A 213 13.50 -19.67 -13.28
CA TRP A 213 13.09 -18.45 -13.98
C TRP A 213 14.26 -17.82 -14.74
N ASP A 214 15.45 -17.78 -14.15
CA ASP A 214 16.64 -17.18 -14.77
C ASP A 214 17.07 -17.89 -16.06
N THR A 215 16.78 -19.19 -16.21
CA THR A 215 17.04 -19.92 -17.46
C THR A 215 16.04 -19.62 -18.56
N VAL A 216 14.77 -19.37 -18.22
CA VAL A 216 13.68 -19.24 -19.21
C VAL A 216 13.19 -17.80 -19.43
N LYS A 217 13.61 -16.83 -18.60
CA LYS A 217 13.03 -15.47 -18.58
C LYS A 217 13.18 -14.68 -19.89
N ASP A 218 14.25 -14.92 -20.63
CA ASP A 218 14.59 -14.18 -21.85
C ASP A 218 13.89 -14.74 -23.11
N ASP A 219 13.15 -15.84 -22.96
CA ASP A 219 12.46 -16.47 -24.08
C ASP A 219 11.21 -15.68 -24.53
N LEU A 220 11.03 -15.54 -25.84
CA LEU A 220 9.93 -14.78 -26.44
C LEU A 220 8.57 -15.49 -26.30
N SER A 221 8.55 -16.79 -25.95
CA SER A 221 7.34 -17.61 -25.77
C SER A 221 6.44 -17.10 -24.64
N TRP A 222 6.98 -16.31 -23.71
CA TRP A 222 6.23 -15.69 -22.62
C TRP A 222 5.44 -14.45 -23.05
N GLN A 223 5.70 -13.90 -24.23
CA GLN A 223 5.05 -12.69 -24.69
C GLN A 223 3.53 -12.85 -24.81
N GLY A 224 2.80 -11.84 -24.33
CA GLY A 224 1.34 -11.82 -24.32
C GLY A 224 0.68 -12.76 -23.29
N LYS A 225 1.47 -13.50 -22.49
CA LYS A 225 0.94 -14.29 -21.37
C LYS A 225 0.87 -13.46 -20.09
N LYS A 226 -0.07 -13.80 -19.21
CA LYS A 226 -0.26 -13.09 -17.94
C LYS A 226 0.89 -13.43 -16.97
N PRO A 227 1.60 -12.44 -16.40
CA PRO A 227 2.73 -12.68 -15.48
C PRO A 227 2.39 -13.57 -14.29
N SER A 228 1.21 -13.39 -13.69
CA SER A 228 0.74 -14.22 -12.57
C SER A 228 0.60 -15.70 -12.96
N GLY A 229 0.26 -16.00 -14.22
CA GLY A 229 0.15 -17.37 -14.70
C GLY A 229 1.51 -18.01 -14.92
N ILE A 230 2.47 -17.25 -15.48
CA ILE A 230 3.86 -17.69 -15.66
C ILE A 230 4.46 -18.04 -14.29
N ALA A 231 4.30 -17.12 -13.32
CA ALA A 231 4.81 -17.33 -11.97
C ALA A 231 4.22 -18.58 -11.30
N GLY A 232 2.91 -18.81 -11.46
CA GLY A 232 2.25 -20.01 -10.96
C GLY A 232 2.83 -21.30 -11.56
N VAL A 233 3.13 -21.32 -12.86
CA VAL A 233 3.64 -22.51 -13.55
C VAL A 233 5.07 -22.85 -13.13
N ILE A 234 5.92 -21.84 -12.98
CA ILE A 234 7.30 -22.01 -12.50
C ILE A 234 7.30 -22.59 -11.08
N ILE A 235 6.48 -22.03 -10.19
CA ILE A 235 6.33 -22.55 -8.82
C ILE A 235 5.74 -23.96 -8.83
N TYR A 236 4.76 -24.25 -9.68
CA TYR A 236 4.25 -25.60 -9.81
C TYR A 236 5.36 -26.58 -10.19
N LYS A 237 6.17 -26.28 -11.22
CA LYS A 237 7.27 -27.14 -11.66
C LYS A 237 8.31 -27.35 -10.56
N ALA A 238 8.75 -26.29 -9.89
CA ALA A 238 9.69 -26.39 -8.76
C ALA A 238 9.09 -27.19 -7.58
N SER A 239 7.81 -26.98 -7.27
CA SER A 239 7.15 -27.73 -6.18
C SER A 239 7.12 -29.24 -6.43
N GLN A 240 7.01 -29.67 -7.70
CA GLN A 240 7.03 -31.11 -8.05
C GLN A 240 8.39 -31.77 -7.83
N ASN A 241 9.48 -30.99 -7.87
CA ASN A 241 10.84 -31.49 -7.60
C ASN A 241 11.15 -31.49 -6.09
N SER A 242 10.33 -30.81 -5.29
CA SER A 242 10.49 -30.69 -3.84
C SER A 242 9.87 -31.86 -3.07
N SER A 243 10.17 -31.94 -1.78
CA SER A 243 9.56 -32.90 -0.86
C SER A 243 8.06 -32.64 -0.58
N SER A 244 7.51 -31.49 -0.99
CA SER A 244 6.11 -31.11 -0.78
C SER A 244 5.46 -30.68 -2.10
N PRO A 245 5.03 -31.64 -2.94
CA PRO A 245 4.39 -31.32 -4.21
C PRO A 245 3.03 -30.65 -3.99
N ARG A 246 2.73 -29.64 -4.81
CA ARG A 246 1.44 -28.96 -4.83
C ARG A 246 0.62 -29.33 -6.05
N THR A 247 -0.69 -29.42 -5.87
CA THR A 247 -1.61 -29.77 -6.95
C THR A 247 -1.84 -28.58 -7.89
N GLN A 248 -2.25 -28.86 -9.13
CA GLN A 248 -2.58 -27.80 -10.10
C GLN A 248 -3.70 -26.89 -9.58
N SER A 249 -4.69 -27.46 -8.88
CA SER A 249 -5.82 -26.71 -8.33
C SER A 249 -5.40 -25.74 -7.23
N GLU A 250 -4.47 -26.14 -6.34
CA GLU A 250 -3.90 -25.26 -5.31
C GLU A 250 -3.16 -24.07 -5.91
N VAL A 251 -2.31 -24.33 -6.90
CA VAL A 251 -1.55 -23.28 -7.60
C VAL A 251 -2.48 -22.35 -8.37
N CYS A 252 -3.50 -22.89 -9.06
CA CYS A 252 -4.50 -22.09 -9.77
C CYS A 252 -5.27 -21.15 -8.84
N ARG A 253 -5.61 -21.60 -7.62
CA ARG A 253 -6.30 -20.79 -6.61
C ARG A 253 -5.45 -19.57 -6.19
N VAL A 254 -4.15 -19.75 -6.03
CA VAL A 254 -3.22 -18.68 -5.63
C VAL A 254 -2.94 -17.73 -6.81
N SER A 255 -2.61 -18.28 -7.98
CA SER A 255 -2.25 -17.51 -9.19
C SER A 255 -3.44 -16.86 -9.90
N GLY A 256 -4.68 -17.27 -9.58
CA GLY A 256 -5.91 -16.73 -10.15
C GLY A 256 -6.06 -17.02 -11.64
N ILE A 257 -5.62 -18.20 -12.08
CA ILE A 257 -5.78 -18.69 -13.47
C ILE A 257 -6.56 -20.00 -13.50
N SER A 258 -7.07 -20.37 -14.67
CA SER A 258 -7.74 -21.66 -14.86
C SER A 258 -6.72 -22.79 -15.02
N GLU A 259 -7.11 -24.01 -14.65
CA GLU A 259 -6.26 -25.21 -14.83
C GLU A 259 -5.88 -25.44 -16.30
N VAL A 260 -6.78 -25.13 -17.24
CA VAL A 260 -6.52 -25.24 -18.68
C VAL A 260 -5.39 -24.30 -19.09
N THR A 261 -5.39 -23.08 -18.56
CA THR A 261 -4.33 -22.10 -18.78
C THR A 261 -3.01 -22.57 -18.19
N LEU A 262 -3.03 -23.11 -16.97
CA LEU A 262 -1.84 -23.64 -16.30
C LEU A 262 -1.22 -24.79 -17.10
N ARG A 263 -2.03 -25.74 -17.58
CA ARG A 263 -1.55 -26.85 -18.43
C ARG A 263 -0.97 -26.36 -19.75
N GLY A 264 -1.56 -25.33 -20.36
CA GLY A 264 -1.04 -24.72 -21.58
C GLY A 264 0.35 -24.09 -21.39
N LEU A 265 0.52 -23.32 -20.31
CA LEU A 265 1.81 -22.72 -19.95
C LEU A 265 2.85 -23.76 -19.53
N LEU A 266 2.42 -24.84 -18.86
CA LEU A 266 3.31 -25.93 -18.47
C LEU A 266 3.89 -26.66 -19.67
N LYS A 267 3.13 -26.82 -20.76
CA LYS A 267 3.66 -27.39 -22.01
C LYS A 267 4.78 -26.53 -22.59
N ILE A 268 4.59 -25.21 -22.60
CA ILE A 268 5.61 -24.25 -23.06
C ILE A 268 6.85 -24.36 -22.17
N LEU A 269 6.68 -24.32 -20.83
CA LEU A 269 7.80 -24.44 -19.90
C LEU A 269 8.59 -25.73 -20.12
N ASN A 270 7.90 -26.86 -20.28
CA ASN A 270 8.57 -28.15 -20.50
C ASN A 270 9.34 -28.21 -21.81
N GLN A 271 8.86 -27.53 -22.87
CA GLN A 271 9.61 -27.42 -24.14
C GLN A 271 10.90 -26.64 -23.95
N LEU A 272 10.84 -25.52 -23.23
CA LEU A 272 12.01 -24.67 -22.95
C LEU A 272 13.05 -25.35 -22.06
N THR A 273 12.63 -26.22 -21.15
CA THR A 273 13.55 -26.95 -20.25
C THR A 273 14.10 -28.26 -20.84
N ALA A 274 13.58 -28.69 -22.00
CA ALA A 274 14.02 -29.91 -22.67
C ALA A 274 15.08 -29.66 -23.75
N GLU A 275 15.27 -28.40 -24.14
CA GLU A 275 16.38 -27.89 -24.96
C GLU A 275 17.58 -27.53 -24.08
#